data_AF-A0A382ARG4-F1
#
_entry.id   AF-A0A382ARG4-F1
#
_cell.length_a   1.000
_cell.length_b   1.000
_cell.length_c   1.000
_cell.angle_alpha   90.00
_cell.angle_beta   90.00
_cell.angle_gamma   90.00
#
_symmetry.space_group_name_H-M   'P 1'
#
loop_
_entity.id
_entity.type
_entity.pdbx_description
1 polymer ?
#
loop_
_entity_poly.entity_id
_entity_poly.type
_entity_poly.pdbx_seq_one_letter_code
_entity_poly.pdbx_strand_id
1 'polypeptide(L)'
;MVHIFSGSQLPYLQTCNFYWSFFFVALFFTTFGYIHDSSLIWIKIISSESYSYGFLSLWIVFISYYGDVFNKLKELPLLFLAILGGIGGSLAYWSAYKLGALSISQDSDTFYLIFVFALWTIFFPLSMWLFYEEKYWEFILDKTIVFSFDKTGFNRHKSKFNEDLSQKDLTGKISLVTGGTSGIGGEVAQELSRLGSKVFVTGRNEQKGKSFKGNNSNLNFNSLDMANWHQLKNFCNKSNCFDYIVLNAGSMPDSLVLNDFSVEHQCASQLIGHYYLIDMLKKCGKINRHARIIWVSSGGIYLKKLDLDSLFHNQKYEKVSTYSNVKRAQVTLVEELSRQEIWKNVKVFSMHPGWVATYGLEEALPMFFRLMRNRLRNTKEGADTIIWLLLTEESITSGSFYFDRKIVSPYLSKNYNPTREQRISLLNKINNYIVKLL
;
A
#
# COMPACT_ATOMS: atom_id res chain seq x y z
N MET A 1 41.80 -7.58 -11.47
CA MET A 1 40.35 -7.35 -11.68
C MET A 1 39.57 -7.31 -10.35
N VAL A 2 40.13 -6.71 -9.27
CA VAL A 2 39.49 -6.56 -7.94
C VAL A 2 39.78 -5.18 -7.28
N HIS A 3 40.37 -4.22 -7.99
CA HIS A 3 40.84 -2.95 -7.37
C HIS A 3 40.38 -1.66 -8.06
N ILE A 4 39.14 -1.59 -8.58
CA ILE A 4 38.58 -0.36 -9.18
C ILE A 4 37.32 0.18 -8.45
N PHE A 5 36.80 -0.51 -7.43
CA PHE A 5 35.59 -0.06 -6.71
C PHE A 5 35.85 0.52 -5.31
N SER A 6 36.98 1.21 -5.09
CA SER A 6 37.24 1.94 -3.85
C SER A 6 37.21 3.45 -4.12
N GLY A 7 36.03 4.06 -4.10
CA GLY A 7 35.92 5.48 -4.41
C GLY A 7 34.53 6.08 -4.26
N SER A 8 33.84 5.80 -3.15
CA SER A 8 32.79 6.60 -2.49
C SER A 8 31.85 5.66 -1.74
N GLN A 9 31.69 5.89 -0.43
CA GLN A 9 30.63 5.24 0.33
C GLN A 9 29.29 5.80 -0.14
N LEU A 10 28.69 5.16 -1.15
CA LEU A 10 27.29 5.38 -1.49
C LEU A 10 26.44 4.89 -0.31
N PRO A 11 25.53 5.70 0.25
CA PRO A 11 24.68 5.28 1.35
C PRO A 11 23.92 4.00 1.00
N TYR A 12 23.79 3.09 1.97
CA TYR A 12 23.23 1.74 1.83
C TYR A 12 21.88 1.64 1.08
N LEU A 13 21.10 2.73 1.04
CA LEU A 13 19.85 2.85 0.27
C LEU A 13 20.09 2.95 -1.25
N GLN A 14 21.15 3.62 -1.72
CA GLN A 14 21.52 3.69 -3.13
C GLN A 14 22.04 2.34 -3.65
N THR A 15 22.81 1.60 -2.84
CA THR A 15 23.29 0.26 -3.21
C THR A 15 22.17 -0.76 -3.35
N CYS A 16 21.12 -0.67 -2.51
CA CYS A 16 19.98 -1.58 -2.60
C CYS A 16 19.11 -1.30 -3.83
N ASN A 17 18.93 -0.02 -4.20
CA ASN A 17 18.30 0.35 -5.47
C ASN A 17 19.10 -0.19 -6.66
N PHE A 18 20.43 -0.10 -6.62
CA PHE A 18 21.30 -0.55 -7.72
C PHE A 18 21.11 -2.04 -8.08
N TYR A 19 21.10 -2.96 -7.10
CA TYR A 19 20.93 -4.39 -7.39
C TYR A 19 19.55 -4.76 -7.94
N TRP A 20 18.48 -4.11 -7.45
CA TRP A 20 17.13 -4.35 -7.96
C TRP A 20 16.95 -3.74 -9.34
N SER A 21 17.42 -2.50 -9.54
CA SER A 21 17.48 -1.89 -10.88
C SER A 21 18.24 -2.78 -11.84
N PHE A 22 19.40 -3.32 -11.45
CA PHE A 22 20.16 -4.24 -12.28
C PHE A 22 19.39 -5.52 -12.62
N PHE A 23 18.73 -6.17 -11.64
CA PHE A 23 17.93 -7.37 -11.87
C PHE A 23 16.79 -7.13 -12.87
N PHE A 24 16.04 -6.03 -12.72
CA PHE A 24 14.93 -5.72 -13.62
C PHE A 24 15.39 -5.24 -15.00
N VAL A 25 16.50 -4.51 -15.08
CA VAL A 25 17.16 -4.19 -16.35
C VAL A 25 17.59 -5.48 -17.03
N ALA A 26 18.23 -6.41 -16.32
CA ALA A 26 18.59 -7.72 -16.83
C ALA A 26 17.37 -8.48 -17.35
N LEU A 27 16.30 -8.54 -16.55
CA LEU A 27 15.04 -9.18 -16.95
C LEU A 27 14.42 -8.52 -18.20
N PHE A 28 14.41 -7.18 -18.27
CA PHE A 28 13.90 -6.44 -19.42
C PHE A 28 14.72 -6.75 -20.67
N PHE A 29 16.05 -6.69 -20.59
CA PHE A 29 16.95 -6.96 -21.72
C PHE A 29 16.80 -8.41 -22.20
N THR A 30 16.74 -9.38 -21.29
CA THR A 30 16.55 -10.79 -21.65
C THR A 30 15.18 -11.06 -22.25
N THR A 31 14.12 -10.44 -21.72
CA THR A 31 12.75 -10.63 -22.24
C THR A 31 12.63 -10.01 -23.63
N PHE A 32 13.20 -8.82 -23.81
CA PHE A 32 13.18 -8.12 -25.08
C PHE A 32 13.99 -8.86 -26.15
N GLY A 33 15.17 -9.37 -25.78
CA GLY A 33 15.96 -10.27 -26.64
C GLY A 33 15.19 -11.52 -27.04
N TYR A 34 14.55 -12.19 -26.07
CA TYR A 34 13.71 -13.35 -26.34
C TYR A 34 12.59 -13.02 -27.34
N ILE A 35 11.88 -11.91 -27.16
CA ILE A 35 10.84 -11.47 -28.10
C ILE A 35 11.42 -11.21 -29.49
N HIS A 36 12.55 -10.49 -29.58
CA HIS A 36 13.22 -10.20 -30.84
C HIS A 36 13.58 -11.48 -31.61
N ASP A 37 14.28 -12.39 -30.94
CA ASP A 37 14.83 -13.60 -31.56
C ASP A 37 13.72 -14.60 -31.91
N SER A 38 12.76 -14.83 -30.99
CA SER A 38 11.59 -15.67 -31.26
C SER A 38 10.72 -15.13 -32.38
N SER A 39 10.58 -13.79 -32.48
CA SER A 39 9.85 -13.19 -33.60
C SER A 39 10.53 -13.53 -34.91
N LEU A 40 11.83 -13.26 -35.05
CA LEU A 40 12.59 -13.53 -36.28
C LEU A 40 12.53 -14.98 -36.75
N ILE A 41 12.56 -15.94 -35.81
CA ILE A 41 12.38 -17.37 -36.09
C ILE A 41 10.94 -17.66 -36.56
N TRP A 42 9.95 -17.11 -35.87
CA TRP A 42 8.53 -17.31 -36.20
C TRP A 42 8.15 -16.80 -37.59
N ILE A 43 8.68 -15.64 -38.01
CA ILE A 43 8.52 -15.09 -39.37
C ILE A 43 9.49 -15.69 -40.40
N LYS A 44 10.27 -16.72 -40.02
CA LYS A 44 11.20 -17.47 -40.91
C LYS A 44 12.27 -16.60 -41.58
N ILE A 45 12.68 -15.51 -40.92
CA ILE A 45 13.79 -14.66 -41.37
C ILE A 45 15.13 -15.30 -41.00
N ILE A 46 15.21 -15.92 -39.82
CA ILE A 46 16.39 -16.63 -39.33
C ILE A 46 16.10 -18.13 -39.26
N SER A 47 17.07 -18.95 -39.66
CA SER A 47 16.99 -20.40 -39.48
C SER A 47 17.09 -20.78 -37.99
N SER A 48 16.15 -21.59 -37.49
CA SER A 48 16.17 -22.06 -36.09
C SER A 48 17.43 -22.84 -35.71
N GLU A 49 18.13 -23.43 -36.68
CA GLU A 49 19.38 -24.17 -36.45
C GLU A 49 20.58 -23.25 -36.22
N SER A 50 20.47 -21.98 -36.56
CA SER A 50 21.55 -20.98 -36.45
C SER A 50 21.48 -20.11 -35.20
N TYR A 51 20.40 -20.24 -34.40
CA TYR A 51 20.17 -19.38 -33.25
C TYR A 51 19.84 -20.19 -31.99
N SER A 52 20.78 -20.27 -31.05
CA SER A 52 20.57 -20.87 -29.72
C SER A 52 20.07 -19.81 -28.73
N TYR A 53 19.08 -20.15 -27.89
CA TYR A 53 18.66 -19.30 -26.78
C TYR A 53 19.78 -18.99 -25.77
N GLY A 54 20.93 -19.67 -25.85
CA GLY A 54 22.14 -19.29 -25.10
C GLY A 54 22.66 -17.88 -25.43
N PHE A 55 22.36 -17.34 -26.62
CA PHE A 55 22.72 -15.97 -27.01
C PHE A 55 21.95 -14.89 -26.25
N LEU A 56 20.89 -15.23 -25.52
CA LEU A 56 20.21 -14.30 -24.61
C LEU A 56 21.14 -13.74 -23.53
N SER A 57 22.23 -14.44 -23.21
CA SER A 57 23.26 -13.95 -22.30
C SER A 57 23.98 -12.68 -22.81
N LEU A 58 24.06 -12.48 -24.13
CA LEU A 58 24.68 -11.28 -24.73
C LEU A 58 23.87 -10.01 -24.43
N TRP A 59 22.55 -10.13 -24.31
CA TRP A 59 21.70 -9.02 -23.89
C TRP A 59 22.02 -8.58 -22.45
N ILE A 60 22.41 -9.50 -21.56
CA ILE A 60 22.87 -9.15 -20.21
C ILE A 60 24.23 -8.46 -20.26
N VAL A 61 25.16 -8.95 -21.09
CA VAL A 61 26.48 -8.31 -21.28
C VAL A 61 26.33 -6.86 -21.72
N PHE A 62 25.32 -6.54 -22.54
CA PHE A 62 25.05 -5.19 -23.02
C PHE A 62 24.79 -4.18 -21.88
N ILE A 63 24.32 -4.64 -20.71
CA ILE A 63 24.11 -3.79 -19.52
C ILE A 63 25.45 -3.22 -19.02
N SER A 64 26.56 -3.92 -19.25
CA SER A 64 27.89 -3.48 -18.81
C SER A 64 28.36 -2.19 -19.50
N TYR A 65 27.74 -1.79 -20.62
CA TYR A 65 28.03 -0.51 -21.29
C TYR A 65 27.28 0.66 -20.65
N TYR A 66 26.25 0.39 -19.84
CA TYR A 66 25.53 1.40 -19.07
C TYR A 66 26.36 1.86 -17.86
N GLY A 67 26.22 3.12 -17.46
CA GLY A 67 27.06 3.78 -16.46
C GLY A 67 28.35 4.37 -17.05
N ASP A 68 29.06 3.63 -17.89
CA ASP A 68 30.35 4.06 -18.44
C ASP A 68 30.21 4.72 -19.82
N VAL A 69 29.75 3.98 -20.81
CA VAL A 69 29.69 4.44 -22.21
C VAL A 69 28.43 5.27 -22.44
N PHE A 70 27.28 4.80 -21.95
CA PHE A 70 25.99 5.40 -22.28
C PHE A 70 25.55 6.53 -21.35
N ASN A 71 26.23 6.77 -20.22
CA ASN A 71 25.81 7.84 -19.29
C ASN A 71 25.83 9.23 -19.95
N LYS A 72 26.71 9.44 -20.92
CA LYS A 72 26.77 10.69 -21.71
C LYS A 72 25.62 10.85 -22.69
N LEU A 73 24.92 9.77 -23.05
CA LEU A 73 23.83 9.78 -24.01
C LEU A 73 22.48 10.13 -23.37
N LYS A 74 22.35 10.04 -22.04
CA LYS A 74 21.07 10.20 -21.34
C LYS A 74 20.42 11.57 -21.51
N GLU A 75 21.22 12.60 -21.81
CA GLU A 75 20.74 13.98 -22.01
C GLU A 75 20.27 14.25 -23.45
N LEU A 76 20.48 13.30 -24.36
CA LEU A 76 20.06 13.46 -25.75
C LEU A 76 18.54 13.34 -25.90
N PRO A 77 17.93 14.07 -26.86
CA PRO A 77 16.51 13.95 -27.12
C PRO A 77 16.12 12.53 -27.53
N LEU A 78 14.89 12.13 -27.18
CA LEU A 78 14.35 10.78 -27.45
C LEU A 78 14.53 10.35 -28.92
N LEU A 79 14.29 11.27 -29.87
CA LEU A 79 14.44 10.99 -31.29
C LEU A 79 15.89 10.64 -31.67
N PHE A 80 16.88 11.31 -31.08
CA PHE A 80 18.30 11.04 -31.34
C PHE A 80 18.71 9.69 -30.77
N LEU A 81 18.26 9.37 -29.55
CA LEU A 81 18.46 8.04 -28.97
C LEU A 81 17.83 6.95 -29.83
N ALA A 82 16.63 7.20 -30.37
CA ALA A 82 15.92 6.25 -31.19
C ALA A 82 16.68 5.94 -32.49
N ILE A 83 17.14 6.98 -33.19
CA ILE A 83 17.95 6.83 -34.41
C ILE A 83 19.28 6.14 -34.10
N LEU A 84 19.97 6.55 -33.02
CA LEU A 84 21.24 5.95 -32.62
C LEU A 84 21.08 4.45 -32.28
N GLY A 85 20.00 4.11 -31.59
CA GLY A 85 19.63 2.73 -31.30
C GLY A 85 19.39 1.92 -32.57
N GLY A 86 18.54 2.41 -33.46
CA GLY A 86 18.25 1.76 -34.74
C GLY A 86 19.50 1.51 -35.58
N ILE A 87 20.34 2.54 -35.78
CA ILE A 87 21.60 2.42 -36.54
C ILE A 87 22.56 1.45 -35.87
N GLY A 88 22.78 1.61 -34.55
CA GLY A 88 23.70 0.77 -33.79
C GLY A 88 23.29 -0.70 -33.80
N GLY A 89 21.99 -0.97 -33.60
CA GLY A 89 21.42 -2.31 -33.68
C GLY A 89 21.61 -2.93 -35.06
N SER A 90 21.20 -2.24 -36.12
CA SER A 90 21.36 -2.74 -37.49
C SER A 90 22.81 -3.03 -37.85
N LEU A 91 23.76 -2.18 -37.46
CA LEU A 91 25.19 -2.41 -37.72
C LEU A 91 25.76 -3.61 -36.94
N ALA A 92 25.37 -3.78 -35.67
CA ALA A 92 25.81 -4.90 -34.85
C ALA A 92 25.32 -6.23 -35.42
N TYR A 93 24.04 -6.32 -35.75
CA TYR A 93 23.44 -7.53 -36.32
C TYR A 93 23.91 -7.82 -37.75
N TRP A 94 24.14 -6.77 -38.57
CA TRP A 94 24.79 -6.92 -39.88
C TRP A 94 26.20 -7.50 -39.76
N SER A 95 26.97 -7.05 -38.77
CA SER A 95 28.32 -7.55 -38.51
C SER A 95 28.29 -9.02 -38.09
N ALA A 96 27.34 -9.41 -37.23
CA ALA A 96 27.15 -10.80 -36.82
C ALA A 96 26.81 -11.71 -38.02
N TYR A 97 25.95 -11.25 -38.93
CA TYR A 97 25.67 -11.94 -40.18
C TYR A 97 26.92 -12.10 -41.06
N LYS A 98 27.70 -11.02 -41.25
CA LYS A 98 28.93 -11.06 -42.07
C LYS A 98 30.02 -11.96 -41.50
N LEU A 99 30.07 -12.12 -40.18
CA LEU A 99 30.99 -13.03 -39.49
C LEU A 99 30.51 -14.49 -39.51
N GLY A 100 29.37 -14.79 -40.13
CA GLY A 100 28.80 -16.13 -40.20
C GLY A 100 28.20 -16.62 -38.87
N ALA A 101 28.00 -15.72 -37.89
CA ALA A 101 27.40 -16.06 -36.61
C ALA A 101 25.87 -16.22 -36.68
N LEU A 102 25.24 -15.76 -37.77
CA LEU A 102 23.81 -15.85 -38.03
C LEU A 102 23.56 -16.24 -39.48
N SER A 103 22.62 -17.16 -39.74
CA SER A 103 22.17 -17.46 -41.11
C SER A 103 20.77 -16.89 -41.35
N ILE A 104 20.72 -15.96 -42.31
CA ILE A 104 19.49 -15.32 -42.78
C ILE A 104 18.95 -16.14 -43.96
N SER A 105 17.63 -16.30 -44.05
CA SER A 105 17.01 -16.99 -45.18
C SER A 105 17.24 -16.19 -46.47
N GLN A 106 17.45 -16.91 -47.60
CA GLN A 106 17.72 -16.29 -48.90
C GLN A 106 16.68 -15.19 -49.23
N ASP A 107 17.17 -14.04 -49.70
CA ASP A 107 16.41 -12.85 -50.09
C ASP A 107 15.73 -12.03 -48.96
N SER A 108 16.07 -12.24 -47.68
CA SER A 108 15.45 -11.50 -46.57
C SER A 108 16.34 -10.47 -45.84
N ASP A 109 17.58 -10.26 -46.29
CA ASP A 109 18.59 -9.40 -45.64
C ASP A 109 18.09 -7.97 -45.35
N THR A 110 17.44 -7.34 -46.33
CA THR A 110 16.91 -5.97 -46.18
C THR A 110 15.78 -5.92 -45.16
N PHE A 111 14.88 -6.90 -45.20
CA PHE A 111 13.76 -6.98 -44.27
C PHE A 111 14.23 -7.24 -42.84
N TYR A 112 15.25 -8.10 -42.69
CA TYR A 112 15.92 -8.34 -41.43
C TYR A 112 16.50 -7.04 -40.83
N LEU A 113 17.26 -6.26 -41.61
CA LEU A 113 17.85 -5.02 -41.12
C LEU A 113 16.81 -3.95 -40.77
N ILE A 114 15.72 -3.85 -41.54
CA ILE A 114 14.59 -2.95 -41.24
C ILE A 114 13.91 -3.36 -39.93
N PHE A 115 13.68 -4.66 -39.73
CA PHE A 115 13.09 -5.17 -38.50
C PHE A 115 13.97 -4.85 -37.28
N VAL A 116 15.28 -5.15 -37.36
CA VAL A 116 16.25 -4.83 -36.32
C VAL A 116 16.26 -3.33 -36.05
N PHE A 117 16.29 -2.49 -37.10
CA PHE A 117 16.28 -1.04 -36.97
C PHE A 117 15.05 -0.56 -36.18
N ALA A 118 13.85 -0.99 -36.58
CA ALA A 118 12.59 -0.58 -35.97
C ALA A 118 12.52 -0.99 -34.49
N LEU A 119 12.94 -2.21 -34.19
CA LEU A 119 12.93 -2.74 -32.83
C LEU A 119 13.96 -2.05 -31.93
N TRP A 120 15.17 -1.79 -32.42
CA TRP A 120 16.20 -1.08 -31.66
C TRP A 120 15.91 0.42 -31.49
N THR A 121 15.17 1.01 -32.43
CA THR A 121 14.63 2.39 -32.30
C THR A 121 13.71 2.53 -31.09
N ILE A 122 13.04 1.45 -30.68
CA ILE A 122 12.19 1.42 -29.49
C ILE A 122 12.99 0.98 -28.25
N PHE A 123 13.78 -0.08 -28.38
CA PHE A 123 14.51 -0.69 -27.27
C PHE A 123 15.51 0.26 -26.63
N PHE A 124 16.36 0.91 -27.43
CA PHE A 124 17.50 1.65 -26.90
C PHE A 124 17.06 2.89 -26.09
N PRO A 125 16.12 3.73 -26.55
CA PRO A 125 15.60 4.80 -25.71
C PRO A 125 14.88 4.29 -24.46
N LEU A 126 14.12 3.19 -24.57
CA LEU A 126 13.38 2.62 -23.44
C LEU A 126 14.33 2.04 -22.38
N SER A 127 15.43 1.40 -22.80
CA SER A 127 16.45 0.86 -21.90
C SER A 127 17.29 1.97 -21.25
N MET A 128 17.64 3.03 -21.98
CA MET A 128 18.24 4.26 -21.42
C MET A 128 17.36 4.87 -20.33
N TRP A 129 16.09 5.06 -20.66
CA TRP A 129 15.10 5.60 -19.74
C TRP A 129 14.88 4.72 -18.51
N LEU A 130 14.82 3.39 -18.69
CA LEU A 130 14.68 2.43 -17.60
C LEU A 130 15.93 2.40 -16.70
N PHE A 131 17.13 2.53 -17.26
CA PHE A 131 18.37 2.44 -16.49
C PHE A 131 18.66 3.72 -15.68
N TYR A 132 18.45 4.90 -16.26
CA TYR A 132 18.88 6.17 -15.65
C TYR A 132 17.79 6.92 -14.87
N GLU A 133 16.50 6.67 -15.11
CA GLU A 133 15.45 7.46 -14.50
C GLU A 133 14.87 6.80 -13.23
N GLU A 134 15.36 7.21 -12.06
CA GLU A 134 14.92 6.69 -10.74
C GLU A 134 13.40 6.80 -10.52
N LYS A 135 12.77 7.83 -11.08
CA LYS A 135 11.33 8.11 -10.96
C LYS A 135 10.45 6.95 -11.45
N TYR A 136 10.89 6.21 -12.48
CA TYR A 136 10.13 5.05 -12.98
C TYR A 136 10.35 3.80 -12.14
N TRP A 137 11.53 3.64 -11.53
CA TRP A 137 11.74 2.58 -10.55
C TRP A 137 10.84 2.75 -9.35
N GLU A 138 10.74 3.97 -8.81
CA GLU A 138 9.77 4.25 -7.75
C GLU A 138 8.36 3.91 -8.20
N PHE A 139 7.96 4.32 -9.41
CA PHE A 139 6.64 4.01 -9.94
C PHE A 139 6.38 2.49 -10.05
N ILE A 140 7.32 1.71 -10.56
CA ILE A 140 7.20 0.24 -10.67
C ILE A 140 7.11 -0.39 -9.28
N LEU A 141 8.01 0.00 -8.37
CA LEU A 141 8.04 -0.50 -7.00
C LEU A 141 6.74 -0.16 -6.25
N ASP A 142 6.20 1.05 -6.45
CA ASP A 142 4.95 1.51 -5.83
C ASP A 142 3.72 0.75 -6.37
N LYS A 143 3.81 0.20 -7.59
CA LYS A 143 2.79 -0.71 -8.16
C LYS A 143 2.85 -2.11 -7.56
N THR A 144 3.98 -2.51 -6.97
CA THR A 144 4.07 -3.79 -6.26
C THR A 144 3.54 -3.64 -4.82
N ILE A 145 2.77 -4.60 -4.35
CA ILE A 145 2.29 -4.60 -2.95
C ILE A 145 3.48 -4.67 -1.97
N VAL A 146 4.45 -5.53 -2.26
CA VAL A 146 5.59 -5.81 -1.35
C VAL A 146 6.46 -4.56 -1.15
N PHE A 147 6.95 -3.96 -2.23
CA PHE A 147 7.90 -2.85 -2.13
C PHE A 147 7.22 -1.51 -1.83
N SER A 148 5.89 -1.44 -1.92
CA SER A 148 5.10 -0.25 -1.57
C SER A 148 4.68 -0.27 -0.09
N PHE A 149 4.16 -1.40 0.41
CA PHE A 149 3.55 -1.45 1.74
C PHE A 149 4.55 -1.62 2.87
N ASP A 150 5.78 -1.96 2.56
CA ASP A 150 6.84 -2.19 3.52
C ASP A 150 7.57 -0.89 3.93
N LYS A 151 8.63 -1.04 4.72
CA LYS A 151 9.49 0.06 5.20
C LYS A 151 10.21 0.78 4.07
N THR A 152 10.63 0.07 3.02
CA THR A 152 11.30 0.70 1.88
C THR A 152 10.34 1.59 1.10
N GLY A 153 9.09 1.17 0.94
CA GLY A 153 8.04 1.97 0.33
C GLY A 153 7.76 3.24 1.12
N PHE A 154 7.60 3.11 2.45
CA PHE A 154 7.42 4.26 3.32
C PHE A 154 8.56 5.28 3.17
N ASN A 155 9.82 4.81 3.20
CA ASN A 155 10.97 5.70 3.09
C ASN A 155 11.01 6.45 1.75
N ARG A 156 10.65 5.79 0.63
CA ARG A 156 10.51 6.46 -0.66
C ARG A 156 9.42 7.53 -0.63
N HIS A 157 8.24 7.19 -0.12
CA HIS A 157 7.11 8.14 -0.05
C HIS A 157 7.37 9.31 0.90
N LYS A 158 8.05 9.07 2.03
CA LYS A 158 8.36 10.07 3.07
C LYS A 158 9.16 11.25 2.54
N SER A 159 10.02 11.03 1.55
CA SER A 159 10.79 12.10 0.89
C SER A 159 9.89 13.20 0.27
N LYS A 160 8.62 12.88 0.01
CA LYS A 160 7.61 13.76 -0.61
C LYS A 160 6.65 14.36 0.42
N PHE A 161 6.86 14.14 1.72
CA PHE A 161 6.02 14.69 2.79
C PHE A 161 6.48 16.11 3.11
N ASN A 162 5.64 17.10 2.82
CA ASN A 162 5.99 18.52 2.94
C ASN A 162 5.58 19.13 4.27
N GLU A 163 4.56 18.59 4.94
CA GLU A 163 4.08 19.09 6.22
C GLU A 163 4.79 18.44 7.42
N ASP A 164 5.44 19.27 8.24
CA ASP A 164 5.83 18.91 9.59
C ASP A 164 4.70 19.18 10.59
N LEU A 165 4.31 18.14 11.33
CA LEU A 165 3.24 18.18 12.31
C LEU A 165 3.77 18.13 13.75
N SER A 166 5.10 18.03 13.92
CA SER A 166 5.75 17.80 15.21
C SER A 166 5.51 18.92 16.24
N GLN A 167 5.23 20.14 15.75
CA GLN A 167 5.02 21.36 16.55
C GLN A 167 3.55 21.78 16.68
N LYS A 168 2.58 20.95 16.25
CA LYS A 168 1.15 21.28 16.41
C LYS A 168 0.78 21.34 17.90
N ASP A 169 -0.10 22.27 18.27
CA ASP A 169 -0.69 22.34 19.61
C ASP A 169 -2.15 21.88 19.57
N LEU A 170 -2.44 20.83 20.32
CA LEU A 170 -3.76 20.23 20.47
C LEU A 170 -4.34 20.45 21.87
N THR A 171 -3.80 21.42 22.62
CA THR A 171 -4.34 21.82 23.92
C THR A 171 -5.84 22.13 23.80
N GLY A 172 -6.63 21.53 24.70
CA GLY A 172 -8.09 21.66 24.69
C GLY A 172 -8.82 20.73 23.69
N LYS A 173 -8.10 20.01 22.83
CA LYS A 173 -8.69 19.00 21.94
C LYS A 173 -8.83 17.66 22.64
N ILE A 174 -9.94 16.96 22.37
CA ILE A 174 -10.22 15.65 22.94
C ILE A 174 -10.21 14.58 21.85
N SER A 175 -9.38 13.56 22.05
CA SER A 175 -9.19 12.46 21.10
C SER A 175 -9.70 11.12 21.65
N LEU A 176 -10.20 10.25 20.77
CA LEU A 176 -10.53 8.85 21.06
C LEU A 176 -9.71 7.94 20.15
N VAL A 177 -9.00 6.95 20.70
CA VAL A 177 -8.25 5.95 19.95
C VAL A 177 -8.64 4.55 20.40
N THR A 178 -9.32 3.79 19.52
CA THR A 178 -9.69 2.41 19.81
C THR A 178 -8.50 1.47 19.61
N GLY A 179 -8.33 0.50 20.52
CA GLY A 179 -7.14 -0.36 20.50
C GLY A 179 -5.84 0.41 20.75
N GLY A 180 -5.91 1.49 21.54
CA GLY A 180 -4.84 2.46 21.74
C GLY A 180 -3.78 2.06 22.78
N THR A 181 -3.73 0.81 23.22
CA THR A 181 -2.82 0.34 24.30
C THR A 181 -1.52 -0.29 23.80
N SER A 182 -1.33 -0.38 22.48
CA SER A 182 -0.11 -0.91 21.84
C SER A 182 -0.11 -0.67 20.33
N GLY A 183 1.02 -0.95 19.68
CA GLY A 183 1.13 -0.92 18.22
C GLY A 183 0.81 0.45 17.64
N ILE A 184 0.14 0.48 16.48
CA ILE A 184 -0.20 1.71 15.77
C ILE A 184 -1.08 2.63 16.63
N GLY A 185 -2.14 2.10 17.24
CA GLY A 185 -3.02 2.89 18.10
C GLY A 185 -2.31 3.46 19.32
N GLY A 186 -1.38 2.72 19.91
CA GLY A 186 -0.56 3.20 21.02
C GLY A 186 0.33 4.38 20.62
N GLU A 187 0.99 4.28 19.47
CA GLU A 187 1.81 5.37 18.93
C GLU A 187 0.97 6.62 18.65
N VAL A 188 -0.19 6.46 18.02
CA VAL A 188 -1.11 7.57 17.75
C VAL A 188 -1.56 8.24 19.05
N ALA A 189 -1.92 7.46 20.06
CA ALA A 189 -2.34 8.00 21.34
C ALA A 189 -1.22 8.76 22.07
N GLN A 190 0.01 8.25 22.02
CA GLN A 190 1.18 8.92 22.60
C GLN A 190 1.48 10.23 21.87
N GLU A 191 1.44 10.24 20.54
CA GLU A 191 1.75 11.45 19.77
C GLU A 191 0.67 12.53 19.97
N LEU A 192 -0.62 12.19 19.92
CA LEU A 192 -1.69 13.14 20.21
C LEU A 192 -1.59 13.70 21.64
N SER A 193 -1.22 12.86 22.60
CA SER A 193 -1.01 13.27 23.98
C SER A 193 0.21 14.19 24.14
N ARG A 194 1.31 13.92 23.42
CA ARG A 194 2.52 14.74 23.38
C ARG A 194 2.23 16.14 22.83
N LEU A 195 1.36 16.22 21.83
CA LEU A 195 0.90 17.49 21.25
C LEU A 195 -0.15 18.21 22.12
N GLY A 196 -0.50 17.69 23.30
CA GLY A 196 -1.38 18.37 24.26
C GLY A 196 -2.86 17.94 24.25
N SER A 197 -3.26 16.99 23.40
CA SER A 197 -4.63 16.50 23.40
C SER A 197 -4.94 15.64 24.62
N LYS A 198 -6.15 15.76 25.17
CA LYS A 198 -6.70 14.77 26.12
C LYS A 198 -7.16 13.53 25.35
N VAL A 199 -6.45 12.43 25.49
CA VAL A 199 -6.68 11.21 24.71
C VAL A 199 -7.35 10.14 25.55
N PHE A 200 -8.50 9.66 25.06
CA PHE A 200 -9.19 8.48 25.56
C PHE A 200 -8.74 7.28 24.75
N VAL A 201 -8.08 6.32 25.39
CA VAL A 201 -7.64 5.07 24.77
C VAL A 201 -8.53 3.93 25.25
N THR A 202 -8.90 3.05 24.33
CA THR A 202 -9.70 1.87 24.67
C THR A 202 -8.96 0.56 24.39
N GLY A 203 -9.30 -0.47 25.16
CA GLY A 203 -8.77 -1.83 25.00
C GLY A 203 -9.42 -2.78 25.98
N ARG A 204 -9.22 -4.08 25.80
CA ARG A 204 -9.88 -5.12 26.63
C ARG A 204 -9.15 -5.42 27.93
N ASN A 205 -7.81 -5.34 27.93
CA ASN A 205 -6.99 -5.69 29.08
C ASN A 205 -6.76 -4.46 29.95
N GLU A 206 -7.36 -4.46 31.14
CA GLU A 206 -7.29 -3.33 32.07
C GLU A 206 -5.89 -3.08 32.61
N GLN A 207 -5.14 -4.13 32.92
CA GLN A 207 -3.76 -4.01 33.41
C GLN A 207 -2.87 -3.38 32.34
N LYS A 208 -2.95 -3.85 31.09
CA LYS A 208 -2.22 -3.27 29.95
C LYS A 208 -2.59 -1.81 29.75
N GLY A 209 -3.87 -1.47 29.88
CA GLY A 209 -4.37 -0.10 29.79
C GLY A 209 -3.82 0.83 30.88
N LYS A 210 -3.83 0.38 32.14
CA LYS A 210 -3.24 1.09 33.28
C LYS A 210 -1.75 1.32 33.09
N SER A 211 -1.00 0.29 32.68
CA SER A 211 0.43 0.39 32.39
C SER A 211 0.73 1.33 31.22
N PHE A 212 -0.08 1.29 30.15
CA PHE A 212 0.09 2.17 28.99
C PHE A 212 -0.14 3.64 29.36
N LYS A 213 -1.16 3.93 30.17
CA LYS A 213 -1.40 5.28 30.70
C LYS A 213 -0.20 5.76 31.53
N GLY A 214 0.30 4.91 32.43
CA GLY A 214 1.35 5.27 33.37
C GLY A 214 1.01 6.56 34.13
N ASN A 215 1.96 7.49 34.19
CA ASN A 215 1.79 8.80 34.83
C ASN A 215 1.34 9.91 33.85
N ASN A 216 1.03 9.58 32.60
CA ASN A 216 0.60 10.58 31.63
C ASN A 216 -0.84 11.02 31.91
N SER A 217 -1.02 12.24 32.43
CA SER A 217 -2.32 12.81 32.80
C SER A 217 -3.23 13.08 31.60
N ASN A 218 -2.67 13.24 30.40
CA ASN A 218 -3.44 13.45 29.18
C ASN A 218 -4.04 12.15 28.64
N LEU A 219 -3.54 10.98 29.07
CA LEU A 219 -4.07 9.66 28.70
C LEU A 219 -5.14 9.18 29.68
N ASN A 220 -6.26 8.73 29.14
CA ASN A 220 -7.37 8.15 29.90
C ASN A 220 -7.72 6.78 29.33
N PHE A 221 -7.52 5.72 30.11
CA PHE A 221 -7.85 4.37 29.68
C PHE A 221 -9.30 4.01 30.03
N ASN A 222 -9.99 3.39 29.07
CA ASN A 222 -11.32 2.79 29.27
C ASN A 222 -11.29 1.34 28.81
N SER A 223 -11.66 0.42 29.71
CA SER A 223 -11.84 -0.97 29.35
C SER A 223 -13.08 -1.11 28.47
N LEU A 224 -12.89 -1.55 27.24
CA LEU A 224 -13.96 -1.61 26.24
C LEU A 224 -13.67 -2.68 25.19
N ASP A 225 -14.60 -3.62 25.02
CA ASP A 225 -14.58 -4.55 23.89
C ASP A 225 -15.47 -4.03 22.75
N MET A 226 -14.89 -3.85 21.56
CA MET A 226 -15.64 -3.40 20.39
C MET A 226 -16.69 -4.42 19.91
N ALA A 227 -16.57 -5.70 20.28
CA ALA A 227 -17.59 -6.71 20.01
C ALA A 227 -18.73 -6.73 21.04
N ASN A 228 -18.56 -6.05 22.20
CA ASN A 228 -19.59 -5.94 23.24
C ASN A 228 -20.34 -4.61 23.09
N TRP A 229 -21.43 -4.65 22.34
CA TRP A 229 -22.17 -3.44 21.98
C TRP A 229 -22.93 -2.80 23.15
N HIS A 230 -23.25 -3.55 24.21
CA HIS A 230 -23.79 -2.97 25.45
C HIS A 230 -22.76 -2.06 26.15
N GLN A 231 -21.50 -2.48 26.22
CA GLN A 231 -20.43 -1.62 26.77
C GLN A 231 -20.23 -0.37 25.91
N LEU A 232 -20.32 -0.47 24.59
CA LEU A 232 -20.23 0.69 23.69
C LEU A 232 -21.31 1.74 23.98
N LYS A 233 -22.58 1.32 24.14
CA LYS A 233 -23.69 2.22 24.50
C LYS A 233 -23.42 2.97 25.80
N ASN A 234 -22.98 2.24 26.83
CA ASN A 234 -22.66 2.81 28.14
C ASN A 234 -21.48 3.79 28.08
N PHE A 235 -20.44 3.46 27.31
CA PHE A 235 -19.30 4.35 27.09
C PHE A 235 -19.73 5.65 26.41
N CYS A 236 -20.51 5.59 25.32
CA CYS A 236 -20.97 6.77 24.59
C CYS A 236 -21.78 7.73 25.47
N ASN A 237 -22.68 7.21 26.30
CA ASN A 237 -23.52 8.02 27.19
C ASN A 237 -22.70 8.84 28.20
N LYS A 238 -21.58 8.28 28.67
CA LYS A 238 -20.70 8.90 29.68
C LYS A 238 -19.50 9.63 29.07
N SER A 239 -19.38 9.61 27.74
CA SER A 239 -18.21 10.14 27.03
C SER A 239 -18.18 11.66 26.94
N ASN A 240 -17.00 12.18 26.67
CA ASN A 240 -16.75 13.57 26.30
C ASN A 240 -17.13 13.80 24.83
N CYS A 241 -17.12 15.06 24.40
CA CYS A 241 -17.24 15.40 22.99
C CYS A 241 -15.86 15.32 22.32
N PHE A 242 -15.74 14.56 21.22
CA PHE A 242 -14.46 14.28 20.58
C PHE A 242 -14.22 15.14 19.33
N ASP A 243 -13.01 15.66 19.19
CA ASP A 243 -12.50 16.33 17.99
C ASP A 243 -11.87 15.32 17.01
N TYR A 244 -11.19 14.31 17.55
CA TYR A 244 -10.47 13.31 16.78
C TYR A 244 -10.88 11.90 17.22
N ILE A 245 -11.26 11.05 16.27
CA ILE A 245 -11.65 9.66 16.53
C ILE A 245 -10.86 8.74 15.62
N VAL A 246 -10.09 7.83 16.18
CA VAL A 246 -9.30 6.83 15.46
C VAL A 246 -9.85 5.45 15.76
N LEU A 247 -10.48 4.85 14.76
CA LEU A 247 -11.04 3.51 14.79
C LEU A 247 -9.97 2.52 14.33
N ASN A 248 -9.08 2.17 15.27
CA ASN A 248 -7.90 1.35 15.02
C ASN A 248 -8.03 -0.09 15.54
N ALA A 249 -8.87 -0.35 16.54
CA ALA A 249 -9.00 -1.68 17.14
C ALA A 249 -9.28 -2.76 16.09
N GLY A 250 -8.54 -3.87 16.17
CA GLY A 250 -8.72 -5.02 15.32
C GLY A 250 -7.90 -6.21 15.77
N SER A 251 -8.37 -7.40 15.41
CA SER A 251 -7.74 -8.69 15.71
C SER A 251 -8.17 -9.73 14.69
N MET A 252 -7.40 -10.81 14.56
CA MET A 252 -7.72 -11.93 13.69
C MET A 252 -7.67 -13.22 14.51
N PRO A 253 -8.77 -13.60 15.18
CA PRO A 253 -8.82 -14.85 15.95
C PRO A 253 -8.48 -16.07 15.09
N ASP A 254 -7.85 -17.10 15.66
CA ASP A 254 -7.52 -18.33 14.92
C ASP A 254 -8.74 -19.21 14.61
N SER A 255 -9.79 -19.09 15.41
CA SER A 255 -11.04 -19.83 15.25
C SER A 255 -12.24 -18.88 15.11
N LEU A 256 -13.36 -19.43 14.61
CA LEU A 256 -14.62 -18.70 14.54
C LEU A 256 -15.11 -18.38 15.95
N VAL A 257 -15.24 -17.08 16.25
CA VAL A 257 -15.81 -16.57 17.49
C VAL A 257 -16.99 -15.68 17.12
N LEU A 258 -18.11 -15.83 17.83
CA LEU A 258 -19.30 -14.99 17.68
C LEU A 258 -19.45 -14.09 18.90
N ASN A 259 -20.04 -12.90 18.73
CA ASN A 259 -20.50 -12.09 19.85
C ASN A 259 -21.90 -12.53 20.33
N ASP A 260 -22.41 -11.85 21.36
CA ASP A 260 -23.73 -12.13 21.96
C ASP A 260 -24.93 -11.98 20.98
N PHE A 261 -24.70 -11.41 19.80
CA PHE A 261 -25.68 -11.21 18.73
C PHE A 261 -25.45 -12.17 17.54
N SER A 262 -24.67 -13.23 17.74
CA SER A 262 -24.32 -14.22 16.72
C SER A 262 -23.60 -13.64 15.50
N VAL A 263 -22.88 -12.53 15.68
CA VAL A 263 -22.06 -11.93 14.62
C VAL A 263 -20.60 -12.35 14.80
N GLU A 264 -19.98 -12.76 13.70
CA GLU A 264 -18.55 -13.11 13.64
C GLU A 264 -17.69 -11.97 14.22
N HIS A 265 -16.73 -12.31 15.08
CA HIS A 265 -16.01 -11.38 15.94
C HIS A 265 -15.29 -10.25 15.19
N GLN A 266 -14.64 -10.51 14.06
CA GLN A 266 -13.98 -9.47 13.28
C GLN A 266 -14.98 -8.48 12.69
N CYS A 267 -16.10 -8.98 12.14
CA CYS A 267 -17.22 -8.16 11.67
C CYS A 267 -17.86 -7.38 12.83
N ALA A 268 -18.11 -8.05 13.96
CA ALA A 268 -18.75 -7.50 15.13
C ALA A 268 -17.93 -6.37 15.78
N SER A 269 -16.62 -6.53 15.88
CA SER A 269 -15.72 -5.56 16.50
C SER A 269 -15.28 -4.45 15.55
N GLN A 270 -14.82 -4.81 14.35
CA GLN A 270 -14.09 -3.88 13.50
C GLN A 270 -15.01 -3.13 12.53
N LEU A 271 -16.13 -3.71 12.12
CA LEU A 271 -17.08 -3.08 11.21
C LEU A 271 -18.30 -2.54 11.97
N ILE A 272 -19.13 -3.43 12.53
CA ILE A 272 -20.38 -3.04 13.16
C ILE A 272 -20.13 -2.29 14.46
N GLY A 273 -19.24 -2.79 15.33
CA GLY A 273 -18.91 -2.16 16.61
C GLY A 273 -18.35 -0.75 16.45
N HIS A 274 -17.40 -0.56 15.54
CA HIS A 274 -16.88 0.78 15.23
C HIS A 274 -17.92 1.72 14.62
N TYR A 275 -18.79 1.22 13.74
CA TYR A 275 -19.87 2.04 13.19
C TYR A 275 -20.89 2.41 14.28
N TYR A 276 -21.29 1.46 15.10
CA TYR A 276 -22.16 1.67 16.25
C TYR A 276 -21.58 2.68 17.24
N LEU A 277 -20.28 2.60 17.51
CA LEU A 277 -19.58 3.58 18.35
C LEU A 277 -19.75 5.01 17.81
N ILE A 278 -19.43 5.25 16.54
CA ILE A 278 -19.52 6.62 15.98
C ILE A 278 -20.96 7.09 15.80
N ASP A 279 -21.89 6.20 15.43
CA ASP A 279 -23.32 6.51 15.30
C ASP A 279 -23.92 6.89 16.67
N MET A 280 -23.60 6.12 17.72
CA MET A 280 -24.04 6.43 19.08
C MET A 280 -23.39 7.70 19.62
N LEU A 281 -22.08 7.91 19.45
CA LEU A 281 -21.44 9.18 19.83
C LEU A 281 -22.10 10.36 19.12
N LYS A 282 -22.44 10.22 17.84
CA LYS A 282 -23.14 11.26 17.07
C LYS A 282 -24.53 11.54 17.66
N LYS A 283 -25.33 10.50 17.90
CA LYS A 283 -26.68 10.61 18.50
C LYS A 283 -26.67 11.21 19.90
N CYS A 284 -25.64 10.92 20.70
CA CYS A 284 -25.45 11.49 22.03
C CYS A 284 -24.85 12.92 22.02
N GLY A 285 -24.61 13.52 20.84
CA GLY A 285 -24.00 14.85 20.74
C GLY A 285 -22.53 14.89 21.21
N LYS A 286 -21.81 13.77 21.08
CA LYS A 286 -20.43 13.56 21.56
C LYS A 286 -19.39 13.62 20.45
N ILE A 287 -19.74 14.20 19.30
CA ILE A 287 -18.82 14.46 18.19
C ILE A 287 -18.85 15.97 17.91
N ASN A 288 -17.70 16.63 18.07
CA ASN A 288 -17.59 18.07 17.83
C ASN A 288 -17.85 18.41 16.36
N ARG A 289 -18.24 19.66 16.12
CA ARG A 289 -18.28 20.21 14.76
C ARG A 289 -16.87 20.20 14.19
N HIS A 290 -16.72 19.80 12.92
CA HIS A 290 -15.43 19.63 12.23
C HIS A 290 -14.54 18.50 12.76
N ALA A 291 -15.08 17.58 13.56
CA ALA A 291 -14.33 16.40 13.99
C ALA A 291 -13.81 15.58 12.80
N ARG A 292 -12.68 14.90 13.01
CA ARG A 292 -12.09 13.98 12.02
C ARG A 292 -12.13 12.55 12.54
N ILE A 293 -12.67 11.64 11.73
CA ILE A 293 -12.85 10.23 12.06
C ILE A 293 -12.01 9.39 11.09
N ILE A 294 -11.04 8.64 11.61
CA ILE A 294 -10.13 7.81 10.81
C ILE A 294 -10.48 6.34 11.03
N TRP A 295 -10.82 5.65 9.95
CA TRP A 295 -10.94 4.19 9.91
C TRP A 295 -9.61 3.57 9.48
N VAL A 296 -8.95 2.85 10.39
CA VAL A 296 -7.73 2.11 10.06
C VAL A 296 -8.11 0.77 9.45
N SER A 297 -8.00 0.71 8.13
CA SER A 297 -8.24 -0.48 7.32
C SER A 297 -6.93 -1.26 7.12
N SER A 298 -6.76 -1.95 6.00
CA SER A 298 -5.57 -2.75 5.69
C SER A 298 -5.32 -2.83 4.19
N GLY A 299 -4.06 -3.03 3.79
CA GLY A 299 -3.71 -3.40 2.42
C GLY A 299 -4.27 -4.77 1.98
N GLY A 300 -4.73 -5.60 2.92
CA GLY A 300 -5.39 -6.89 2.61
C GLY A 300 -6.65 -6.74 1.77
N ILE A 301 -7.27 -5.55 1.72
CA ILE A 301 -8.47 -5.31 0.91
C ILE A 301 -8.23 -5.51 -0.58
N TYR A 302 -7.01 -5.25 -1.07
CA TYR A 302 -6.73 -5.19 -2.52
C TYR A 302 -7.02 -6.52 -3.22
N LEU A 303 -6.87 -7.64 -2.51
CA LEU A 303 -7.08 -8.98 -3.05
C LEU A 303 -8.50 -9.54 -2.74
N LYS A 304 -9.37 -8.75 -2.12
CA LYS A 304 -10.71 -9.19 -1.68
C LYS A 304 -11.82 -8.31 -2.26
N LYS A 305 -12.74 -8.93 -2.99
CA LYS A 305 -14.03 -8.33 -3.37
C LYS A 305 -14.96 -8.30 -2.16
N LEU A 306 -15.84 -7.30 -2.10
CA LEU A 306 -16.89 -7.27 -1.09
C LEU A 306 -17.84 -8.44 -1.32
N ASP A 307 -17.97 -9.27 -0.29
CA ASP A 307 -18.86 -10.41 -0.27
C ASP A 307 -19.74 -10.32 0.98
N LEU A 308 -21.00 -9.93 0.79
CA LEU A 308 -21.93 -9.70 1.89
C LEU A 308 -22.38 -11.00 2.55
N ASP A 309 -22.38 -12.11 1.82
CA ASP A 309 -22.84 -13.38 2.36
C ASP A 309 -21.81 -13.91 3.35
N SER A 310 -20.52 -13.97 2.98
CA SER A 310 -19.48 -14.37 3.93
C SER A 310 -19.23 -13.33 5.03
N LEU A 311 -19.55 -12.05 4.80
CA LEU A 311 -19.41 -11.00 5.82
C LEU A 311 -20.40 -11.14 6.99
N PHE A 312 -21.64 -11.59 6.70
CA PHE A 312 -22.71 -11.70 7.70
C PHE A 312 -23.11 -13.15 8.03
N HIS A 313 -22.75 -14.13 7.19
CA HIS A 313 -23.05 -15.55 7.35
C HIS A 313 -21.80 -16.40 7.05
N ASN A 314 -20.77 -16.22 7.87
CA ASN A 314 -19.48 -16.88 7.66
C ASN A 314 -19.47 -18.36 8.07
N GLN A 315 -19.90 -19.25 7.16
CA GLN A 315 -19.92 -20.70 7.41
C GLN A 315 -18.54 -21.38 7.27
N LYS A 316 -17.58 -20.74 6.59
CA LYS A 316 -16.24 -21.28 6.32
C LYS A 316 -15.18 -20.28 6.75
N TYR A 317 -15.05 -20.11 8.06
CA TYR A 317 -14.13 -19.14 8.64
C TYR A 317 -12.69 -19.39 8.19
N GLU A 318 -12.10 -18.38 7.55
CA GLU A 318 -10.66 -18.30 7.29
C GLU A 318 -10.22 -16.90 7.69
N LYS A 319 -9.36 -16.82 8.71
CA LYS A 319 -9.09 -15.58 9.44
C LYS A 319 -8.66 -14.43 8.54
N VAL A 320 -7.82 -14.66 7.52
CA VAL A 320 -7.28 -13.61 6.65
C VAL A 320 -8.30 -13.13 5.62
N SER A 321 -9.05 -14.06 5.02
CA SER A 321 -10.12 -13.81 4.06
C SER A 321 -11.26 -13.05 4.72
N THR A 322 -11.65 -13.46 5.95
CA THR A 322 -12.64 -12.75 6.77
C THR A 322 -12.17 -11.34 7.11
N TYR A 323 -10.93 -11.20 7.62
CA TYR A 323 -10.33 -9.89 7.90
C TYR A 323 -10.36 -8.98 6.68
N SER A 324 -9.90 -9.48 5.53
CA SER A 324 -9.82 -8.71 4.30
C SER A 324 -11.21 -8.28 3.81
N ASN A 325 -12.24 -9.11 4.00
CA ASN A 325 -13.62 -8.76 3.64
C ASN A 325 -14.20 -7.69 4.56
N VAL A 326 -13.97 -7.81 5.88
CA VAL A 326 -14.35 -6.82 6.89
C VAL A 326 -13.69 -5.47 6.59
N LYS A 327 -12.38 -5.47 6.32
CA LYS A 327 -11.63 -4.26 5.96
C LYS A 327 -12.08 -3.66 4.63
N ARG A 328 -12.49 -4.49 3.66
CA ARG A 328 -13.11 -4.04 2.40
C ARG A 328 -14.44 -3.35 2.67
N ALA A 329 -15.29 -3.94 3.51
CA ALA A 329 -16.57 -3.37 3.92
C ALA A 329 -16.40 -2.04 4.67
N GLN A 330 -15.35 -1.88 5.49
CA GLN A 330 -15.04 -0.59 6.14
C GLN A 330 -14.80 0.52 5.12
N VAL A 331 -13.99 0.28 4.08
CA VAL A 331 -13.70 1.29 3.05
C VAL A 331 -14.99 1.66 2.31
N THR A 332 -15.79 0.67 1.92
CA THR A 332 -17.09 0.90 1.29
C THR A 332 -18.03 1.69 2.19
N LEU A 333 -18.09 1.34 3.48
CA LEU A 333 -18.91 2.07 4.46
C LEU A 333 -18.48 3.53 4.56
N VAL A 334 -17.18 3.82 4.69
CA VAL A 334 -16.66 5.19 4.80
C VAL A 334 -17.02 6.04 3.58
N GLU A 335 -16.91 5.48 2.37
CA GLU A 335 -17.32 6.17 1.13
C GLU A 335 -18.82 6.52 1.15
N GLU A 336 -19.68 5.67 1.72
CA GLU A 336 -21.12 5.96 1.84
C GLU A 336 -21.41 6.94 2.98
N LEU A 337 -20.75 6.80 4.14
CA LEU A 337 -20.95 7.70 5.28
C LEU A 337 -20.64 9.15 4.89
N SER A 338 -19.56 9.39 4.14
CA SER A 338 -19.20 10.74 3.72
C SER A 338 -20.24 11.42 2.82
N ARG A 339 -21.17 10.66 2.22
CA ARG A 339 -22.26 11.19 1.37
C ARG A 339 -23.54 11.49 2.13
N GLN A 340 -23.68 11.02 3.37
CA GLN A 340 -24.90 11.22 4.14
C GLN A 340 -24.88 12.59 4.84
N GLU A 341 -26.02 13.27 4.85
CA GLU A 341 -26.15 14.62 5.43
C GLU A 341 -25.76 14.67 6.91
N ILE A 342 -26.04 13.59 7.67
CA ILE A 342 -25.70 13.50 9.09
C ILE A 342 -24.19 13.61 9.38
N TRP A 343 -23.34 13.28 8.40
CA TRP A 343 -21.88 13.33 8.51
C TRP A 343 -21.24 14.55 7.83
N LYS A 344 -22.02 15.44 7.21
CA LYS A 344 -21.50 16.56 6.39
C LYS A 344 -20.64 17.56 7.14
N ASN A 345 -20.89 17.73 8.45
CA ASN A 345 -20.13 18.65 9.31
C ASN A 345 -18.89 18.02 9.95
N VAL A 346 -18.58 16.76 9.64
CA VAL A 346 -17.38 16.06 10.08
C VAL A 346 -16.65 15.50 8.85
N LYS A 347 -15.37 15.18 8.99
CA LYS A 347 -14.65 14.48 7.93
C LYS A 347 -14.39 13.04 8.35
N VAL A 348 -14.74 12.09 7.48
CA VAL A 348 -14.56 10.65 7.71
C VAL A 348 -13.61 10.14 6.65
N PHE A 349 -12.58 9.41 7.06
CA PHE A 349 -11.54 8.90 6.17
C PHE A 349 -11.30 7.43 6.45
N SER A 350 -10.79 6.73 5.45
CA SER A 350 -10.21 5.40 5.62
C SER A 350 -8.77 5.41 5.14
N MET A 351 -7.92 4.59 5.73
CA MET A 351 -6.52 4.47 5.33
C MET A 351 -5.97 3.08 5.61
N HIS A 352 -4.82 2.72 5.04
CA HIS A 352 -4.05 1.58 5.53
C HIS A 352 -2.62 1.99 5.93
N PRO A 353 -2.03 1.35 6.96
CA PRO A 353 -0.74 1.76 7.53
C PRO A 353 0.48 1.08 6.86
N GLY A 354 0.26 0.35 5.77
CA GLY A 354 1.23 -0.61 5.23
C GLY A 354 1.40 -1.83 6.15
N TRP A 355 2.58 -2.46 6.12
CA TRP A 355 2.92 -3.63 6.93
C TRP A 355 3.74 -3.23 8.14
N VAL A 356 3.08 -3.14 9.29
CA VAL A 356 3.67 -2.64 10.53
C VAL A 356 4.00 -3.78 11.47
N ALA A 357 5.22 -3.79 11.99
CA ALA A 357 5.66 -4.72 13.04
C ALA A 357 4.89 -4.44 14.33
N THR A 358 3.85 -5.23 14.59
CA THR A 358 3.06 -5.16 15.82
C THR A 358 2.89 -6.57 16.38
N TYR A 359 2.71 -6.68 17.69
CA TYR A 359 2.37 -7.95 18.33
C TYR A 359 1.13 -8.60 17.70
N GLY A 360 0.12 -7.81 17.34
CA GLY A 360 -1.09 -8.32 16.67
C GLY A 360 -0.82 -8.92 15.29
N LEU A 361 0.15 -8.39 14.53
CA LEU A 361 0.57 -9.00 13.26
C LEU A 361 1.37 -10.28 13.50
N GLU A 362 2.28 -10.27 14.47
CA GLU A 362 3.10 -11.43 14.84
C GLU A 362 2.25 -12.62 15.29
N GLU A 363 1.25 -12.36 16.15
CA GLU A 363 0.29 -13.36 16.63
C GLU A 363 -0.60 -13.87 15.48
N ALA A 364 -1.16 -12.96 14.68
CA ALA A 364 -2.10 -13.35 13.63
C ALA A 364 -1.42 -14.07 12.45
N LEU A 365 -0.21 -13.66 12.07
CA LEU A 365 0.49 -14.13 10.86
C LEU A 365 1.99 -14.37 11.13
N PRO A 366 2.35 -15.35 11.99
CA PRO A 366 3.73 -15.52 12.47
C PRO A 366 4.73 -15.83 11.35
N MET A 367 4.33 -16.64 10.36
CA MET A 367 5.18 -16.97 9.20
C MET A 367 5.48 -15.74 8.34
N PHE A 368 4.46 -14.93 8.06
CA PHE A 368 4.63 -13.67 7.32
C PHE A 368 5.51 -12.70 8.10
N PHE A 369 5.26 -12.54 9.40
CA PHE A 369 6.07 -11.68 10.27
C PHE A 369 7.54 -12.09 10.25
N ARG A 370 7.84 -13.38 10.37
CA ARG A 370 9.21 -13.91 10.33
C ARG A 370 9.89 -13.64 8.99
N LEU A 371 9.22 -13.90 7.87
CA LEU A 371 9.76 -13.68 6.52
C LEU A 371 10.00 -12.19 6.24
N MET A 372 9.11 -11.32 6.71
CA MET A 372 9.13 -9.89 6.39
C MET A 372 9.79 -9.03 7.46
N ARG A 373 10.28 -9.61 8.57
CA ARG A 373 10.75 -8.89 9.78
C ARG A 373 11.62 -7.66 9.50
N ASN A 374 12.59 -7.79 8.58
CA ASN A 374 13.54 -6.71 8.26
C ASN A 374 12.97 -5.64 7.32
N ARG A 375 11.78 -5.89 6.76
CA ARG A 375 11.06 -5.01 5.84
C ARG A 375 9.81 -4.40 6.48
N LEU A 376 9.34 -4.90 7.61
CA LEU A 376 8.18 -4.32 8.30
C LEU A 376 8.47 -2.89 8.76
N ARG A 377 7.45 -2.03 8.62
CA ARG A 377 7.43 -0.67 9.16
C ARG A 377 7.41 -0.70 10.68
N ASN A 378 7.96 0.32 11.32
CA ASN A 378 7.76 0.53 12.76
C ASN A 378 6.41 1.22 13.04
N THR A 379 6.02 1.33 14.31
CA THR A 379 4.74 1.91 14.72
C THR A 379 4.58 3.39 14.34
N LYS A 380 5.66 4.18 14.40
CA LYS A 380 5.68 5.60 13.96
C LYS A 380 5.36 5.73 12.48
N GLU A 381 6.03 4.92 11.65
CA GLU A 381 5.80 4.89 10.21
C GLU A 381 4.35 4.46 9.88
N GLY A 382 3.79 3.52 10.65
CA GLY A 382 2.39 3.11 10.51
C GLY A 382 1.36 4.14 10.99
N ALA A 383 1.70 4.94 11.99
CA ALA A 383 0.86 5.99 12.57
C ALA A 383 0.87 7.29 11.74
N ASP A 384 1.90 7.51 10.93
CA ASP A 384 2.16 8.76 10.22
C ASP A 384 0.94 9.30 9.44
N THR A 385 0.34 8.47 8.58
CA THR A 385 -0.82 8.91 7.78
C THR A 385 -2.07 9.14 8.64
N ILE A 386 -2.20 8.47 9.79
CA ILE A 386 -3.30 8.72 10.74
C ILE A 386 -3.14 10.11 11.35
N ILE A 387 -1.96 10.42 11.88
CA ILE A 387 -1.64 11.74 12.46
C ILE A 387 -1.80 12.83 11.39
N TRP A 388 -1.31 12.60 10.18
CA TRP A 388 -1.49 13.54 9.09
C TRP A 388 -2.95 13.80 8.76
N LEU A 389 -3.79 12.77 8.59
CA LEU A 389 -5.21 12.98 8.34
C LEU A 389 -5.93 13.71 9.48
N LEU A 390 -5.50 13.53 10.72
CA LEU A 390 -6.07 14.24 11.87
C LEU A 390 -5.68 15.72 11.89
N LEU A 391 -4.45 16.06 11.49
CA LEU A 391 -3.84 17.35 11.81
C LEU A 391 -3.50 18.24 10.60
N THR A 392 -3.47 17.68 9.39
CA THR A 392 -3.13 18.43 8.17
C THR A 392 -4.06 19.62 7.95
N GLU A 393 -3.48 20.71 7.45
CA GLU A 393 -4.22 21.90 7.02
C GLU A 393 -4.56 21.84 5.53
N GLU A 394 -3.97 20.90 4.79
CA GLU A 394 -4.27 20.65 3.39
C GLU A 394 -5.75 20.26 3.19
N SER A 395 -6.26 20.61 2.01
CA SER A 395 -7.60 20.22 1.60
C SER A 395 -7.65 18.71 1.32
N ILE A 396 -8.12 17.97 2.32
CA ILE A 396 -8.37 16.53 2.23
C ILE A 396 -9.83 16.21 1.94
N THR A 397 -10.04 15.21 1.08
CA THR A 397 -11.34 14.73 0.61
C THR A 397 -11.91 13.68 1.56
N SER A 398 -13.05 13.98 2.18
CA SER A 398 -13.82 13.04 3.02
C SER A 398 -14.29 11.84 2.18
N GLY A 399 -14.40 10.67 2.78
CA GLY A 399 -14.78 9.42 2.11
C GLY A 399 -13.66 8.75 1.31
N SER A 400 -12.52 9.42 1.12
CA SER A 400 -11.39 8.87 0.36
C SER A 400 -10.58 7.86 1.16
N PHE A 401 -9.88 6.97 0.43
CA PHE A 401 -8.95 6.00 0.99
C PHE A 401 -7.52 6.50 0.83
N TYR A 402 -6.75 6.50 1.93
CA TYR A 402 -5.41 7.06 1.98
C TYR A 402 -4.33 6.03 2.27
N PHE A 403 -3.15 6.29 1.73
CA PHE A 403 -1.93 5.57 2.02
C PHE A 403 -0.74 6.52 1.85
N ASP A 404 0.15 6.56 2.83
CA ASP A 404 1.35 7.42 2.85
C ASP A 404 1.04 8.86 2.43
N ARG A 405 0.09 9.48 3.17
CA ARG A 405 -0.41 10.86 3.02
C ARG A 405 -0.96 11.20 1.63
N LYS A 406 -1.40 10.21 0.84
CA LYS A 406 -2.00 10.42 -0.48
C LYS A 406 -3.29 9.64 -0.64
N ILE A 407 -4.20 10.17 -1.44
CA ILE A 407 -5.37 9.44 -1.91
C ILE A 407 -4.89 8.33 -2.85
N VAL A 408 -5.33 7.10 -2.59
CA VAL A 408 -5.07 5.95 -3.44
C VAL A 408 -6.37 5.25 -3.79
N SER A 409 -6.42 4.61 -4.98
CA SER A 409 -7.55 3.74 -5.30
C SER A 409 -7.57 2.56 -4.32
N PRO A 410 -8.72 2.24 -3.70
CA PRO A 410 -8.85 1.02 -2.91
C PRO A 410 -9.10 -0.22 -3.79
N TYR A 411 -9.18 -0.07 -5.11
CA TYR A 411 -9.53 -1.13 -6.06
C TYR A 411 -8.37 -1.43 -7.02
N LEU A 412 -8.00 -2.72 -7.16
CA LEU A 412 -7.01 -3.15 -8.17
C LEU A 412 -7.56 -3.04 -9.60
N SER A 413 -8.86 -3.27 -9.77
CA SER A 413 -9.57 -3.11 -11.04
C SER A 413 -11.03 -2.72 -10.79
N LYS A 414 -11.74 -2.28 -11.84
CA LYS A 414 -13.16 -1.89 -11.76
C LYS A 414 -14.04 -2.99 -11.15
N ASN A 415 -13.70 -4.26 -11.37
CA ASN A 415 -14.45 -5.42 -10.87
C ASN A 415 -14.37 -5.63 -9.35
N TYR A 416 -13.47 -4.90 -8.66
CA TYR A 416 -13.38 -4.90 -7.19
C TYR A 416 -14.21 -3.77 -6.56
N ASN A 417 -14.69 -2.82 -7.35
CA ASN A 417 -15.55 -1.75 -6.87
C ASN A 417 -16.95 -2.31 -6.60
N PRO A 418 -17.47 -2.23 -5.36
CA PRO A 418 -18.80 -2.70 -5.04
C PRO A 418 -19.88 -2.00 -5.86
N THR A 419 -20.87 -2.77 -6.32
CA THR A 419 -22.02 -2.21 -7.04
C THR A 419 -22.87 -1.34 -6.11
N ARG A 420 -23.73 -0.49 -6.70
CA ARG A 420 -24.68 0.32 -5.94
C ARG A 420 -25.58 -0.55 -5.04
N GLU A 421 -26.04 -1.69 -5.54
CA GLU A 421 -26.87 -2.63 -4.79
C GLU A 421 -26.12 -3.24 -3.60
N GLN A 422 -24.86 -3.64 -3.79
CA GLN A 422 -24.02 -4.14 -2.69
C GLN A 422 -23.81 -3.07 -1.61
N ARG A 423 -23.60 -1.81 -2.00
CA ARG A 423 -23.45 -0.67 -1.07
C ARG A 423 -24.71 -0.43 -0.25
N ILE A 424 -25.88 -0.40 -0.90
CA ILE A 424 -27.18 -0.25 -0.22
C ILE A 424 -27.43 -1.44 0.71
N SER A 425 -27.20 -2.67 0.25
CA SER A 425 -27.38 -3.88 1.04
C SER A 425 -26.47 -3.93 2.25
N LEU A 426 -25.20 -3.50 2.11
CA LEU A 426 -24.25 -3.36 3.23
C LEU A 426 -24.82 -2.41 4.30
N LEU A 427 -25.23 -1.21 3.91
CA LEU A 427 -25.79 -0.21 4.84
C LEU A 427 -27.05 -0.74 5.54
N ASN A 428 -27.98 -1.34 4.78
CA ASN A 428 -29.21 -1.89 5.34
C ASN A 428 -28.92 -2.99 6.37
N LYS A 429 -28.02 -3.93 6.05
CA LYS A 429 -27.65 -5.00 6.98
C LYS A 429 -27.00 -4.45 8.25
N ILE A 430 -26.05 -3.52 8.13
CA ILE A 430 -25.41 -2.88 9.29
C ILE A 430 -26.44 -2.12 10.14
N ASN A 431 -27.30 -1.30 9.52
CA ASN A 431 -28.33 -0.54 10.23
C ASN A 431 -29.34 -1.45 10.93
N ASN A 432 -29.69 -2.61 10.35
CA ASN A 432 -30.56 -3.59 10.99
C ASN A 432 -29.95 -4.13 12.30
N TYR A 433 -28.63 -4.31 12.38
CA TYR A 433 -27.98 -4.65 13.65
C TYR A 433 -28.07 -3.50 14.65
N ILE A 434 -27.84 -2.26 14.22
CA ILE A 434 -27.93 -1.08 15.11
C ILE A 434 -29.35 -0.91 15.67
N VAL A 435 -30.38 -1.01 14.83
CA VAL A 435 -31.78 -0.85 15.26
C VAL A 435 -32.16 -1.87 16.31
N LYS A 436 -31.66 -3.12 16.22
CA LYS A 436 -31.89 -4.15 17.24
C LYS A 436 -31.24 -3.86 18.60
N LEU A 437 -30.31 -2.90 18.67
CA LEU A 437 -29.56 -2.54 19.89
C LEU A 437 -30.08 -1.28 20.59
N LEU A 438 -30.93 -0.52 19.90
CA LEU A 438 -31.58 0.67 20.44
C LEU A 438 -32.80 0.25 21.24
#